data_AF-A0A4Y3RSI3-F1
#
_entry.id   AF-A0A4Y3RSI3-F1
#
_cell.length_a   1.000
_cell.length_b   1.000
_cell.length_c   1.000
_cell.angle_alpha   90.00
_cell.angle_beta   90.00
_cell.angle_gamma   90.00
#
_symmetry.space_group_name_H-M   'P 1'
#
loop_
_entity.id
_entity.type
_entity.pdbx_description
1 polymer ?
#
loop_
_entity_poly.entity_id
_entity_poly.type
_entity_poly.pdbx_seq_one_letter_code
_entity_poly.pdbx_strand_id
1 'polypeptide(L)'
;MAGAALLAGPAGASAVAPAAPVAPAPVAPAPMAPAPAAPDSDTDAGAPPASPPEPESESAPDSESAPDSESAPVSAPRFAGKAFDTCEAPSLAVMRAWLSSPYRAVGVYFGGRGRGCPVQKELTPAWVASAHAMGWKLLPLFVGSQAPCVHSAAKRPYAIGSRPSSQGVQEAGDAVRAARALGIGASSPLYLDIEAFRLEDTSCAATTLSFVRAWNREVRRLGYLPGYYSSADTGIRQIERERKAGTQDLPSVLWFARWRGEPALYTETSLHPEAWMPHARIHQYVGNVAESYGGRRMLIDRNAVDAPVARVTTAGTAASTRFRPGPDPDSGAGRLHPEEVRQPSLLQPEADPGSGPGADTPGALRF
;
A
#
# COMPACT_ATOMS: atom_id res chain seq x y z
N MET A 1 26.03 88.79 -24.12
CA MET A 1 25.75 87.80 -23.06
C MET A 1 26.12 86.42 -23.58
N ALA A 2 26.63 85.55 -22.71
CA ALA A 2 27.26 84.24 -22.95
C ALA A 2 26.80 83.43 -24.19
N GLY A 3 27.76 82.76 -24.85
CA GLY A 3 27.51 81.67 -25.79
C GLY A 3 27.68 80.30 -25.14
N ALA A 4 27.17 79.25 -25.77
CA ALA A 4 27.49 77.85 -25.48
C ALA A 4 27.35 77.02 -26.76
N ALA A 5 28.31 76.12 -27.00
CA ALA A 5 28.31 75.22 -28.15
C ALA A 5 28.09 73.75 -27.70
N LEU A 6 27.60 72.94 -28.65
CA LEU A 6 27.83 71.50 -28.86
C LEU A 6 28.20 70.60 -27.66
N LEU A 7 27.48 69.46 -27.53
CA LEU A 7 27.98 68.08 -27.30
C LEU A 7 26.76 67.15 -27.50
N ALA A 8 26.74 66.26 -28.50
CA ALA A 8 27.24 64.88 -28.46
C ALA A 8 26.51 63.98 -27.43
N GLY A 9 25.75 62.99 -27.94
CA GLY A 9 25.01 62.02 -27.12
C GLY A 9 25.74 60.68 -26.96
N PRO A 10 25.59 59.97 -25.82
CA PRO A 10 26.03 58.59 -25.64
C PRO A 10 24.94 57.62 -26.20
N ALA A 11 25.24 56.55 -26.93
CA ALA A 11 26.21 55.46 -26.69
C ALA A 11 25.84 54.61 -25.47
N GLY A 12 25.39 53.38 -25.70
CA GLY A 12 24.79 52.52 -24.67
C GLY A 12 25.79 52.05 -23.61
N ALA A 13 25.36 52.07 -22.34
CA ALA A 13 26.11 51.50 -21.24
C ALA A 13 25.89 49.98 -21.15
N SER A 14 26.96 49.20 -21.24
CA SER A 14 26.94 47.80 -20.81
C SER A 14 26.73 47.72 -19.30
N ALA A 15 25.57 47.21 -18.87
CA ALA A 15 25.34 46.92 -17.47
C ALA A 15 26.18 45.71 -17.04
N VAL A 16 27.13 45.93 -16.14
CA VAL A 16 27.87 44.86 -15.46
C VAL A 16 26.91 44.13 -14.52
N ALA A 17 26.76 42.82 -14.70
CA ALA A 17 25.93 42.00 -13.81
C ALA A 17 26.56 41.93 -12.41
N PRO A 18 25.79 42.06 -11.32
CA PRO A 18 26.31 41.87 -9.97
C PRO A 18 26.70 40.40 -9.75
N ALA A 19 27.80 40.17 -9.03
CA ALA A 19 28.25 38.83 -8.68
C ALA A 19 27.25 38.13 -7.74
N ALA A 20 27.02 36.84 -7.98
CA ALA A 20 26.17 36.02 -7.12
C ALA A 20 26.81 35.81 -5.73
N PRO A 21 26.02 35.71 -4.64
CA PRO A 21 26.55 35.46 -3.31
C PRO A 21 27.16 34.04 -3.22
N VAL A 22 28.38 33.96 -2.69
CA VAL A 22 29.09 32.70 -2.45
C VAL A 22 28.45 31.99 -1.26
N ALA A 23 28.02 30.74 -1.45
CA ALA A 23 27.49 29.91 -0.37
C ALA A 23 28.62 29.43 0.58
N PRO A 24 28.39 29.34 1.90
CA PRO A 24 29.39 28.84 2.84
C PRO A 24 29.63 27.32 2.65
N ALA A 25 30.89 26.91 2.77
CA ALA A 25 31.29 25.51 2.68
C ALA A 25 30.83 24.69 3.90
N PRO A 26 30.54 23.38 3.75
CA PRO A 26 30.14 22.53 4.86
C PRO A 26 31.31 22.25 5.81
N VAL A 27 31.07 22.41 7.12
CA VAL A 27 32.02 22.04 8.18
C VAL A 27 31.98 20.53 8.40
N ALA A 28 33.14 19.87 8.33
CA ALA A 28 33.26 18.44 8.60
C ALA A 28 33.40 18.16 10.10
N PRO A 29 32.75 17.11 10.65
CA PRO A 29 33.03 16.62 12.00
C PRO A 29 34.36 15.84 12.04
N ALA A 30 35.11 16.02 13.12
CA ALA A 30 36.44 15.45 13.35
C ALA A 30 36.40 13.93 13.70
N PRO A 31 37.51 13.20 13.53
CA PRO A 31 37.55 11.75 13.77
C PRO A 31 37.71 11.39 15.26
N MET A 32 37.02 10.34 15.70
CA MET A 32 37.33 9.65 16.97
C MET A 32 38.24 8.44 16.69
N ALA A 33 39.34 8.36 17.44
CA ALA A 33 40.34 7.29 17.37
C ALA A 33 39.96 6.08 18.26
N PRO A 34 40.55 4.89 18.05
CA PRO A 34 40.11 3.63 18.68
C PRO A 34 40.85 3.28 19.98
N ALA A 35 40.28 2.37 20.77
CA ALA A 35 40.90 1.70 21.93
C ALA A 35 40.26 0.29 22.12
N PRO A 36 40.85 -0.65 22.88
CA PRO A 36 41.63 -1.74 22.27
C PRO A 36 41.07 -3.15 22.55
N ALA A 37 41.76 -4.18 22.06
CA ALA A 37 41.39 -5.59 22.16
C ALA A 37 42.33 -6.43 23.07
N ALA A 38 41.97 -7.71 23.27
CA ALA A 38 42.72 -8.80 23.91
C ALA A 38 42.67 -8.84 25.47
N PRO A 39 42.81 -10.02 26.12
CA PRO A 39 43.31 -11.30 25.58
C PRO A 39 42.41 -12.54 25.69
N ASP A 40 42.82 -13.59 24.97
CA ASP A 40 42.32 -14.96 25.06
C ASP A 40 42.75 -15.71 26.34
N SER A 41 42.05 -16.78 26.68
CA SER A 41 42.53 -17.86 27.57
C SER A 41 41.75 -19.14 27.33
N ASP A 42 42.43 -20.17 26.78
CA ASP A 42 41.91 -21.54 26.72
C ASP A 42 41.77 -22.15 28.12
N THR A 43 40.71 -22.93 28.39
CA THR A 43 40.88 -24.28 28.98
C THR A 43 39.64 -25.18 28.81
N ASP A 44 39.89 -26.48 29.02
CA ASP A 44 39.10 -27.66 28.62
C ASP A 44 38.18 -28.24 29.71
N ALA A 45 37.36 -29.23 29.29
CA ALA A 45 36.74 -30.32 30.06
C ALA A 45 35.50 -30.05 30.96
N GLY A 46 34.46 -30.87 30.77
CA GLY A 46 33.39 -31.07 31.76
C GLY A 46 32.00 -31.47 31.22
N ALA A 47 31.81 -32.73 30.82
CA ALA A 47 30.47 -33.29 30.58
C ALA A 47 29.80 -33.75 31.92
N PRO A 48 28.45 -33.88 31.98
CA PRO A 48 27.69 -33.80 33.24
C PRO A 48 27.30 -35.18 33.84
N PRO A 49 26.65 -35.19 35.02
CA PRO A 49 25.73 -36.25 35.42
C PRO A 49 24.26 -35.76 35.63
N ALA A 50 23.33 -36.72 35.60
CA ALA A 50 21.88 -36.53 35.46
C ALA A 50 21.06 -36.62 36.77
N SER A 51 19.76 -36.31 36.68
CA SER A 51 18.64 -36.77 37.55
C SER A 51 17.28 -36.37 36.87
N PRO A 52 16.10 -36.90 37.26
CA PRO A 52 15.47 -38.11 36.70
C PRO A 52 14.16 -37.81 35.91
N PRO A 53 13.47 -38.82 35.31
CA PRO A 53 12.34 -38.59 34.40
C PRO A 53 10.92 -38.69 35.00
N GLU A 54 9.96 -38.11 34.27
CA GLU A 54 8.55 -38.55 34.08
C GLU A 54 7.52 -38.38 35.24
N PRO A 55 6.18 -38.37 34.98
CA PRO A 55 5.46 -39.12 33.94
C PRO A 55 4.63 -38.33 32.90
N GLU A 56 4.27 -39.09 31.87
CA GLU A 56 3.40 -38.78 30.73
C GLU A 56 1.92 -38.62 31.13
N SER A 57 1.07 -38.18 30.19
CA SER A 57 -0.39 -38.32 30.28
C SER A 57 -0.96 -38.73 28.94
N GLU A 58 -1.81 -39.75 28.98
CA GLU A 58 -2.23 -40.57 27.84
C GLU A 58 -3.14 -39.87 26.81
N SER A 59 -2.99 -40.32 25.57
CA SER A 59 -3.79 -39.94 24.40
C SER A 59 -5.20 -40.52 24.44
N ALA A 60 -6.18 -39.79 23.92
CA ALA A 60 -7.50 -40.29 23.54
C ALA A 60 -7.70 -40.17 22.02
N PRO A 61 -8.53 -41.03 21.37
CA PRO A 61 -8.39 -41.34 19.95
C PRO A 61 -9.05 -40.33 19.00
N ASP A 62 -8.40 -40.10 17.85
CA ASP A 62 -8.94 -39.34 16.74
C ASP A 62 -10.18 -40.00 16.11
N SER A 63 -11.23 -39.21 15.88
CA SER A 63 -12.36 -39.59 15.04
C SER A 63 -12.12 -39.14 13.60
N GLU A 64 -11.80 -40.11 12.74
CA GLU A 64 -11.42 -39.84 11.35
C GLU A 64 -12.58 -39.22 10.56
N SER A 65 -12.46 -37.92 10.30
CA SER A 65 -13.41 -37.14 9.50
C SER A 65 -13.01 -37.26 8.04
N ALA A 66 -13.92 -37.72 7.18
CA ALA A 66 -13.66 -37.83 5.74
C ALA A 66 -13.27 -36.47 5.14
N PRO A 67 -12.35 -36.42 4.15
CA PRO A 67 -11.86 -35.16 3.62
C PRO A 67 -12.95 -34.41 2.86
N ASP A 68 -13.19 -33.15 3.25
CA ASP A 68 -13.97 -32.19 2.47
C ASP A 68 -13.43 -32.11 1.04
N SER A 69 -14.32 -32.10 0.05
CA SER A 69 -13.95 -31.93 -1.35
C SER A 69 -13.41 -30.53 -1.58
N GLU A 70 -12.09 -30.39 -1.60
CA GLU A 70 -11.39 -29.11 -1.71
C GLU A 70 -11.76 -28.41 -3.04
N SER A 71 -12.61 -27.39 -2.93
CA SER A 71 -13.06 -26.62 -4.09
C SER A 71 -11.86 -25.93 -4.75
N ALA A 72 -11.72 -26.09 -6.07
CA ALA A 72 -10.60 -25.52 -6.83
C ALA A 72 -10.37 -24.03 -6.49
N PRO A 73 -9.12 -23.59 -6.32
CA PRO A 73 -8.80 -22.26 -5.80
C PRO A 73 -9.38 -21.16 -6.71
N VAL A 74 -10.32 -20.38 -6.16
CA VAL A 74 -10.99 -19.32 -6.92
C VAL A 74 -9.97 -18.26 -7.33
N SER A 75 -9.77 -18.09 -8.63
CA SER A 75 -8.81 -17.13 -9.17
C SER A 75 -9.25 -15.68 -8.97
N ALA A 76 -8.28 -14.76 -8.92
CA ALA A 76 -8.55 -13.34 -8.94
C ALA A 76 -9.26 -12.93 -10.24
N PRO A 77 -10.29 -12.05 -10.20
CA PRO A 77 -10.79 -11.39 -11.38
C PRO A 77 -9.68 -10.54 -11.98
N ARG A 78 -9.67 -10.43 -13.31
CA ARG A 78 -8.72 -9.60 -14.05
C ARG A 78 -9.41 -8.35 -14.57
N PHE A 79 -8.64 -7.30 -14.76
CA PHE A 79 -9.09 -6.07 -15.41
C PHE A 79 -8.03 -5.60 -16.40
N ALA A 80 -8.48 -5.26 -17.61
CA ALA A 80 -7.69 -4.58 -18.62
C ALA A 80 -8.34 -3.21 -18.89
N GLY A 81 -7.58 -2.12 -18.74
CA GLY A 81 -8.10 -0.77 -18.95
C GLY A 81 -7.40 0.30 -18.12
N LYS A 82 -8.02 1.48 -18.00
CA LYS A 82 -7.46 2.60 -17.24
C LYS A 82 -7.90 2.56 -15.78
N ALA A 83 -6.95 2.86 -14.90
CA ALA A 83 -7.15 3.10 -13.48
C ALA A 83 -6.58 4.47 -13.09
N PHE A 84 -6.92 4.94 -11.91
CA PHE A 84 -6.19 6.01 -11.23
C PHE A 84 -5.90 5.61 -9.80
N ASP A 85 -4.95 6.27 -9.16
CA ASP A 85 -4.79 6.23 -7.71
C ASP A 85 -4.72 7.66 -7.15
N THR A 86 -4.99 7.82 -5.87
CA THR A 86 -4.96 9.11 -5.16
C THR A 86 -4.85 8.88 -3.66
N CYS A 87 -4.34 9.87 -2.93
CA CYS A 87 -3.83 9.71 -1.57
C CYS A 87 -4.90 9.30 -0.54
N GLU A 88 -6.10 9.93 -0.56
CA GLU A 88 -7.26 9.50 0.22
C GLU A 88 -8.29 8.82 -0.69
N ALA A 89 -8.89 7.71 -0.26
CA ALA A 89 -10.02 7.09 -0.96
C ALA A 89 -11.15 8.14 -1.20
N PRO A 90 -11.59 8.40 -2.45
CA PRO A 90 -12.58 9.43 -2.72
C PRO A 90 -13.96 9.06 -2.19
N SER A 91 -14.77 10.02 -1.76
CA SER A 91 -16.14 9.74 -1.30
C SER A 91 -17.00 9.10 -2.41
N LEU A 92 -18.00 8.30 -2.01
CA LEU A 92 -18.85 7.58 -2.98
C LEU A 92 -19.59 8.51 -3.97
N ALA A 93 -19.83 9.77 -3.59
CA ALA A 93 -20.38 10.78 -4.48
C ALA A 93 -19.38 11.19 -5.58
N VAL A 94 -18.09 11.31 -5.24
CA VAL A 94 -17.02 11.56 -6.22
C VAL A 94 -16.82 10.35 -7.11
N MET A 95 -16.76 9.14 -6.54
CA MET A 95 -16.66 7.88 -7.30
C MET A 95 -17.81 7.70 -8.30
N ARG A 96 -19.04 8.14 -7.96
CA ARG A 96 -20.19 8.11 -8.86
C ARG A 96 -20.06 9.15 -9.98
N ALA A 97 -19.68 10.39 -9.67
CA ALA A 97 -19.44 11.43 -10.66
C ALA A 97 -18.33 11.04 -11.65
N TRP A 98 -17.28 10.38 -11.16
CA TRP A 98 -16.14 9.93 -11.97
C TRP A 98 -16.43 8.71 -12.86
N LEU A 99 -17.63 8.14 -12.86
CA LEU A 99 -18.04 7.20 -13.91
C LEU A 99 -18.07 7.85 -15.31
N SER A 100 -18.17 9.19 -15.38
CA SER A 100 -18.01 9.94 -16.63
C SER A 100 -16.55 10.07 -17.12
N SER A 101 -15.59 9.53 -16.36
CA SER A 101 -14.17 9.45 -16.73
C SER A 101 -13.88 8.19 -17.56
N PRO A 102 -12.70 8.05 -18.20
CA PRO A 102 -12.30 6.82 -18.87
C PRO A 102 -11.79 5.73 -17.91
N TYR A 103 -11.72 5.99 -16.60
CA TYR A 103 -11.19 5.05 -15.60
C TYR A 103 -12.28 4.08 -15.10
N ARG A 104 -11.94 2.82 -14.85
CA ARG A 104 -12.87 1.82 -14.24
C ARG A 104 -12.24 1.02 -13.08
N ALA A 105 -11.03 1.39 -12.68
CA ALA A 105 -10.36 0.86 -11.51
C ALA A 105 -9.71 1.98 -10.69
N VAL A 106 -9.54 1.76 -9.38
CA VAL A 106 -8.98 2.73 -8.44
C VAL A 106 -7.97 2.08 -7.49
N GLY A 107 -6.81 2.73 -7.30
CA GLY A 107 -5.84 2.40 -6.25
C GLY A 107 -6.33 2.85 -4.87
N VAL A 108 -6.26 1.97 -3.87
CA VAL A 108 -6.69 2.27 -2.50
C VAL A 108 -5.61 1.91 -1.47
N TYR A 109 -5.15 2.91 -0.70
CA TYR A 109 -4.06 2.77 0.28
C TYR A 109 -4.54 2.16 1.60
N PHE A 110 -4.93 0.88 1.54
CA PHE A 110 -5.67 0.21 2.60
C PHE A 110 -4.87 -0.06 3.88
N GLY A 111 -3.55 -0.13 3.80
CA GLY A 111 -2.70 -0.43 4.96
C GLY A 111 -1.26 0.08 4.86
N GLY A 112 -0.51 -0.16 5.93
CA GLY A 112 0.92 0.13 6.00
C GLY A 112 1.29 1.41 6.76
N ARG A 113 2.47 1.36 7.37
CA ARG A 113 3.04 2.44 8.22
C ARG A 113 3.57 3.62 7.41
N GLY A 114 3.96 3.42 6.15
CA GLY A 114 4.58 4.43 5.27
C GLY A 114 3.60 5.21 4.38
N ARG A 115 2.29 5.12 4.62
CA ARG A 115 1.26 5.81 3.82
C ARG A 115 1.41 7.33 3.89
N GLY A 116 1.32 7.99 2.73
CA GLY A 116 1.33 9.46 2.64
C GLY A 116 0.11 10.11 3.30
N CYS A 117 -1.08 9.53 3.08
CA CYS A 117 -2.30 9.88 3.80
C CYS A 117 -2.57 8.85 4.91
N PRO A 118 -2.27 9.16 6.18
CA PRO A 118 -2.30 8.18 7.28
C PRO A 118 -3.72 7.73 7.65
N VAL A 119 -4.73 8.59 7.42
CA VAL A 119 -6.14 8.33 7.73
C VAL A 119 -6.94 8.26 6.44
N GLN A 120 -7.46 7.07 6.11
CA GLN A 120 -8.31 6.86 4.95
C GLN A 120 -9.79 7.04 5.34
N LYS A 121 -10.24 8.29 5.48
CA LYS A 121 -11.54 8.64 6.09
C LYS A 121 -12.74 7.89 5.49
N GLU A 122 -12.77 7.77 4.16
CA GLU A 122 -13.87 7.13 3.42
C GLU A 122 -13.72 5.60 3.33
N LEU A 123 -12.50 5.06 3.47
CA LEU A 123 -12.19 3.66 3.17
C LEU A 123 -12.68 2.71 4.26
N THR A 124 -13.95 2.34 4.15
CA THR A 124 -14.67 1.43 5.03
C THR A 124 -15.11 0.18 4.27
N PRO A 125 -15.55 -0.90 4.95
CA PRO A 125 -16.09 -2.08 4.28
C PRO A 125 -17.34 -1.74 3.44
N ALA A 126 -18.17 -0.81 3.93
CA ALA A 126 -19.33 -0.29 3.22
C ALA A 126 -18.95 0.51 1.96
N TRP A 127 -17.87 1.30 2.01
CA TRP A 127 -17.31 1.97 0.84
C TRP A 127 -16.79 0.97 -0.18
N VAL A 128 -16.02 -0.04 0.26
CA VAL A 128 -15.47 -1.09 -0.62
C VAL A 128 -16.58 -1.84 -1.35
N ALA A 129 -17.62 -2.27 -0.63
CA ALA A 129 -18.81 -2.89 -1.22
C ALA A 129 -19.53 -1.96 -2.20
N SER A 130 -19.72 -0.69 -1.84
CA SER A 130 -20.45 0.29 -2.65
C SER A 130 -19.71 0.70 -3.92
N ALA A 131 -18.38 0.92 -3.84
CA ALA A 131 -17.55 1.19 -5.01
C ALA A 131 -17.53 -0.02 -5.97
N HIS A 132 -17.43 -1.23 -5.42
CA HIS A 132 -17.49 -2.46 -6.22
C HIS A 132 -18.84 -2.66 -6.91
N ALA A 133 -19.95 -2.49 -6.18
CA ALA A 133 -21.31 -2.57 -6.74
C ALA A 133 -21.59 -1.48 -7.79
N MET A 134 -20.95 -0.32 -7.68
CA MET A 134 -20.95 0.75 -8.69
C MET A 134 -20.13 0.40 -9.95
N GLY A 135 -19.41 -0.73 -9.94
CA GLY A 135 -18.64 -1.25 -11.07
C GLY A 135 -17.14 -1.01 -10.99
N TRP A 136 -16.64 -0.27 -10.00
CA TRP A 136 -15.21 -0.02 -9.82
C TRP A 136 -14.47 -1.31 -9.47
N LYS A 137 -13.27 -1.48 -10.04
CA LYS A 137 -12.30 -2.49 -9.62
C LYS A 137 -11.31 -1.84 -8.64
N LEU A 138 -10.88 -2.57 -7.61
CA LEU A 138 -9.99 -2.02 -6.59
C LEU A 138 -8.59 -2.64 -6.73
N LEU A 139 -7.58 -1.79 -6.62
CA LEU A 139 -6.17 -2.13 -6.61
C LEU A 139 -5.62 -1.77 -5.20
N PRO A 140 -5.60 -2.71 -4.24
CA PRO A 140 -5.28 -2.38 -2.86
C PRO A 140 -3.75 -2.29 -2.65
N LEU A 141 -3.27 -1.09 -2.33
CA LEU A 141 -1.86 -0.81 -2.00
C LEU A 141 -1.62 -0.82 -0.49
N PHE A 142 -0.56 -1.52 -0.07
CA PHE A 142 -0.05 -1.49 1.28
C PHE A 142 1.33 -0.81 1.29
N VAL A 143 1.43 0.33 1.98
CA VAL A 143 2.68 1.09 2.04
C VAL A 143 3.47 0.68 3.27
N GLY A 144 4.16 -0.44 3.13
CA GLY A 144 4.94 -1.07 4.19
C GLY A 144 6.20 -0.29 4.56
N SER A 145 7.09 -0.93 5.31
CA SER A 145 8.42 -0.41 5.54
C SER A 145 9.23 -0.32 4.24
N GLN A 146 10.03 0.74 4.15
CA GLN A 146 10.66 1.21 2.93
C GLN A 146 12.15 0.85 2.89
N ALA A 147 12.74 0.80 1.70
CA ALA A 147 14.17 0.53 1.56
C ALA A 147 15.01 1.45 2.47
N PRO A 148 16.04 0.96 3.19
CA PRO A 148 16.87 1.80 4.07
C PRO A 148 17.49 3.02 3.38
N CYS A 149 17.71 2.91 2.07
CA CYS A 149 18.24 3.93 1.19
C CYS A 149 17.18 4.59 0.27
N VAL A 150 15.92 4.60 0.69
CA VAL A 150 14.81 5.26 -0.03
C VAL A 150 15.14 6.73 -0.33
N HIS A 151 14.87 7.16 -1.56
CA HIS A 151 15.18 8.52 -1.99
C HIS A 151 14.29 9.55 -1.26
N SER A 152 12.98 9.28 -1.20
CA SER A 152 11.97 10.15 -0.59
C SER A 152 12.26 10.37 0.90
N ALA A 153 12.49 11.63 1.29
CA ALA A 153 12.85 11.98 2.66
C ALA A 153 11.73 11.67 3.67
N ALA A 154 10.46 11.85 3.26
CA ALA A 154 9.29 11.53 4.06
C ALA A 154 9.15 10.04 4.38
N LYS A 155 9.81 9.16 3.60
CA LYS A 155 9.72 7.71 3.73
C LYS A 155 10.82 7.10 4.62
N ARG A 156 11.90 7.85 4.90
CA ARG A 156 13.04 7.40 5.74
C ARG A 156 12.66 6.98 7.16
N PRO A 157 11.70 7.61 7.88
CA PRO A 157 11.26 7.15 9.20
C PRO A 157 10.58 5.77 9.21
N TYR A 158 10.29 5.22 8.02
CA TYR A 158 9.68 3.91 7.85
C TYR A 158 10.67 2.89 7.25
N ALA A 159 11.98 3.13 7.32
CA ALA A 159 13.00 2.19 6.85
C ALA A 159 12.81 0.76 7.41
N ILE A 160 13.08 -0.24 6.57
CA ILE A 160 13.20 -1.65 6.97
C ILE A 160 14.35 -1.78 7.98
N GLY A 161 14.07 -2.46 9.11
CA GLY A 161 15.05 -2.63 10.19
C GLY A 161 16.03 -3.78 9.96
N SER A 162 16.81 -4.10 11.00
CA SER A 162 17.83 -5.17 10.99
C SER A 162 17.29 -6.61 10.84
N ARG A 163 15.96 -6.80 10.86
CA ARG A 163 15.30 -8.11 10.72
C ARG A 163 14.33 -8.13 9.52
N PRO A 164 14.83 -7.88 8.28
CA PRO A 164 13.97 -7.69 7.10
C PRO A 164 12.99 -8.85 6.87
N SER A 165 13.44 -10.10 7.01
CA SER A 165 12.57 -11.27 6.81
C SER A 165 11.43 -11.34 7.83
N SER A 166 11.72 -11.15 9.12
CA SER A 166 10.69 -11.18 10.17
C SER A 166 9.72 -10.02 10.02
N GLN A 167 10.21 -8.84 9.63
CA GLN A 167 9.37 -7.67 9.41
C GLN A 167 8.46 -7.85 8.19
N GLY A 168 8.96 -8.44 7.10
CA GLY A 168 8.17 -8.75 5.91
C GLY A 168 7.01 -9.72 6.21
N VAL A 169 7.26 -10.75 7.03
CA VAL A 169 6.20 -11.67 7.50
C VAL A 169 5.17 -10.94 8.38
N GLN A 170 5.61 -10.10 9.33
CA GLN A 170 4.71 -9.35 10.20
C GLN A 170 3.79 -8.42 9.40
N GLU A 171 4.37 -7.57 8.55
CA GLU A 171 3.57 -6.60 7.78
C GLU A 171 2.68 -7.28 6.72
N ALA A 172 3.08 -8.44 6.17
CA ALA A 172 2.22 -9.24 5.29
C ALA A 172 0.99 -9.79 6.03
N GLY A 173 1.19 -10.24 7.26
CA GLY A 173 0.10 -10.60 8.17
C GLY A 173 -0.81 -9.40 8.44
N ASP A 174 -0.26 -8.20 8.66
CA ASP A 174 -1.02 -6.97 8.90
C ASP A 174 -1.87 -6.58 7.67
N ALA A 175 -1.30 -6.71 6.48
CA ALA A 175 -1.99 -6.48 5.22
C ALA A 175 -3.16 -7.43 5.02
N VAL A 176 -2.97 -8.73 5.24
CA VAL A 176 -4.06 -9.69 5.12
C VAL A 176 -5.17 -9.42 6.15
N ARG A 177 -4.83 -9.05 7.39
CA ARG A 177 -5.85 -8.67 8.40
C ARG A 177 -6.62 -7.41 7.99
N ALA A 178 -5.93 -6.37 7.51
CA ALA A 178 -6.57 -5.13 7.03
C ALA A 178 -7.43 -5.36 5.78
N ALA A 179 -6.96 -6.17 4.83
CA ALA A 179 -7.71 -6.54 3.63
C ALA A 179 -9.01 -7.30 4.00
N ARG A 180 -8.93 -8.32 4.86
CA ARG A 180 -10.10 -9.06 5.36
C ARG A 180 -11.09 -8.14 6.09
N ALA A 181 -10.61 -7.24 6.94
CA ALA A 181 -11.45 -6.28 7.66
C ALA A 181 -12.25 -5.37 6.71
N LEU A 182 -11.70 -5.05 5.52
CA LEU A 182 -12.37 -4.26 4.47
C LEU A 182 -13.25 -5.08 3.52
N GLY A 183 -13.37 -6.40 3.69
CA GLY A 183 -14.09 -7.27 2.77
C GLY A 183 -13.33 -7.58 1.46
N ILE A 184 -12.01 -7.40 1.44
CA ILE A 184 -11.14 -7.84 0.35
C ILE A 184 -10.77 -9.30 0.59
N GLY A 185 -11.48 -10.20 -0.09
CA GLY A 185 -11.41 -11.64 0.11
C GLY A 185 -10.13 -12.30 -0.43
N ALA A 186 -9.96 -13.58 -0.07
CA ALA A 186 -8.85 -14.40 -0.53
C ALA A 186 -8.73 -14.45 -2.06
N SER A 187 -7.53 -14.78 -2.54
CA SER A 187 -7.06 -14.68 -3.93
C SER A 187 -6.98 -13.26 -4.50
N SER A 188 -7.30 -12.21 -3.73
CA SER A 188 -7.05 -10.83 -4.18
C SER A 188 -5.54 -10.55 -4.29
N PRO A 189 -5.11 -9.70 -5.24
CA PRO A 189 -3.80 -9.09 -5.16
C PRO A 189 -3.72 -8.12 -3.98
N LEU A 190 -2.58 -8.08 -3.30
CA LEU A 190 -2.19 -7.03 -2.35
C LEU A 190 -0.87 -6.44 -2.83
N TYR A 191 -0.88 -5.17 -3.25
CA TYR A 191 0.28 -4.51 -3.83
C TYR A 191 1.16 -3.89 -2.74
N LEU A 192 2.30 -4.50 -2.45
CA LEU A 192 3.31 -3.90 -1.57
C LEU A 192 3.98 -2.73 -2.28
N ASP A 193 3.85 -1.53 -1.72
CA ASP A 193 4.47 -0.31 -2.20
C ASP A 193 5.86 -0.12 -1.57
N ILE A 194 6.89 -0.20 -2.42
CA ILE A 194 8.28 0.16 -2.09
C ILE A 194 8.72 1.28 -3.03
N GLU A 195 8.88 2.46 -2.46
CA GLU A 195 9.27 3.69 -3.13
C GLU A 195 10.69 3.61 -3.71
N ALA A 196 11.01 4.49 -4.66
CA ALA A 196 12.31 4.48 -5.33
C ALA A 196 13.50 4.62 -4.34
N PHE A 197 14.53 3.81 -4.54
CA PHE A 197 15.69 3.70 -3.65
C PHE A 197 17.00 3.52 -4.43
N ARG A 198 18.14 3.81 -3.78
CA ARG A 198 19.48 3.63 -4.38
C ARG A 198 19.78 2.14 -4.62
N LEU A 199 19.48 1.63 -5.81
CA LEU A 199 19.69 0.21 -6.14
C LEU A 199 21.18 -0.18 -6.16
N GLU A 200 22.07 0.79 -6.38
CA GLU A 200 23.52 0.61 -6.38
C GLU A 200 24.10 0.42 -4.96
N ASP A 201 23.33 0.75 -3.92
CA ASP A 201 23.63 0.38 -2.53
C ASP A 201 23.22 -1.09 -2.33
N THR A 202 24.17 -2.00 -2.55
CA THR A 202 23.92 -3.45 -2.55
C THR A 202 23.42 -3.98 -1.20
N SER A 203 23.83 -3.36 -0.08
CA SER A 203 23.36 -3.74 1.27
C SER A 203 21.91 -3.34 1.49
N CYS A 204 21.54 -2.11 1.09
CA CYS A 204 20.15 -1.67 1.08
C CYS A 204 19.28 -2.52 0.14
N ALA A 205 19.77 -2.80 -1.07
CA ALA A 205 19.05 -3.61 -2.05
C ALA A 205 18.82 -5.04 -1.54
N ALA A 206 19.83 -5.69 -0.94
CA ALA A 206 19.70 -7.02 -0.35
C ALA A 206 18.73 -7.03 0.84
N THR A 207 18.78 -6.01 1.71
CA THR A 207 17.84 -5.83 2.83
C THR A 207 16.40 -5.71 2.33
N THR A 208 16.18 -4.89 1.30
CA THR A 208 14.88 -4.66 0.67
C THR A 208 14.34 -5.93 0.01
N LEU A 209 15.17 -6.67 -0.73
CA LEU A 209 14.80 -7.94 -1.35
C LEU A 209 14.43 -9.00 -0.31
N SER A 210 15.19 -9.08 0.79
CA SER A 210 14.92 -10.02 1.89
C SER A 210 13.53 -9.78 2.51
N PHE A 211 13.18 -8.52 2.75
CA PHE A 211 11.85 -8.10 3.20
C PHE A 211 10.76 -8.46 2.17
N VAL A 212 10.93 -8.06 0.90
CA VAL A 212 9.95 -8.31 -0.17
C VAL A 212 9.70 -9.80 -0.37
N ARG A 213 10.74 -10.65 -0.39
CA ARG A 213 10.60 -12.10 -0.54
C ARG A 213 9.86 -12.73 0.64
N ALA A 214 10.17 -12.31 1.87
CA ALA A 214 9.50 -12.81 3.07
C ALA A 214 8.02 -12.38 3.12
N TRP A 215 7.74 -11.12 2.77
CA TRP A 215 6.38 -10.61 2.57
C TRP A 215 5.62 -11.46 1.54
N ASN A 216 6.20 -11.66 0.35
CA ASN A 216 5.52 -12.34 -0.74
C ASN A 216 5.17 -13.79 -0.39
N ARG A 217 6.09 -14.49 0.29
CA ARG A 217 5.87 -15.87 0.78
C ARG A 217 4.72 -15.92 1.77
N GLU A 218 4.67 -14.99 2.71
CA GLU A 218 3.60 -14.93 3.71
C GLU A 218 2.24 -14.55 3.11
N VAL A 219 2.19 -13.57 2.19
CA VAL A 219 0.96 -13.21 1.45
C VAL A 219 0.41 -14.42 0.68
N ARG A 220 1.27 -15.20 0.01
CA ARG A 220 0.85 -16.47 -0.65
C ARG A 220 0.35 -17.50 0.36
N ARG A 221 1.09 -17.72 1.46
CA ARG A 221 0.71 -18.66 2.54
C ARG A 221 -0.64 -18.33 3.16
N LEU A 222 -0.98 -17.05 3.24
CA LEU A 222 -2.24 -16.53 3.76
C LEU A 222 -3.39 -16.48 2.71
N GLY A 223 -3.15 -16.98 1.50
CA GLY A 223 -4.16 -17.13 0.44
C GLY A 223 -4.39 -15.88 -0.41
N TYR A 224 -3.41 -14.98 -0.54
CA TYR A 224 -3.49 -13.76 -1.37
C TYR A 224 -2.37 -13.75 -2.42
N LEU A 225 -2.52 -12.91 -3.46
CA LEU A 225 -1.49 -12.75 -4.49
C LEU A 225 -0.56 -11.57 -4.13
N PRO A 226 0.76 -11.76 -4.02
CA PRO A 226 1.68 -10.65 -3.78
C PRO A 226 1.86 -9.82 -5.04
N GLY A 227 1.31 -8.60 -5.03
CA GLY A 227 1.66 -7.56 -5.98
C GLY A 227 2.83 -6.72 -5.46
N TYR A 228 3.57 -6.06 -6.35
CA TYR A 228 4.67 -5.18 -5.99
C TYR A 228 4.64 -3.89 -6.80
N TYR A 229 4.54 -2.76 -6.11
CA TYR A 229 4.69 -1.43 -6.67
C TYR A 229 6.10 -0.89 -6.42
N SER A 230 6.74 -0.35 -7.46
CA SER A 230 7.96 0.45 -7.34
C SER A 230 8.28 1.23 -8.63
N SER A 231 9.30 2.09 -8.58
CA SER A 231 9.86 2.75 -9.76
C SER A 231 10.48 1.74 -10.73
N ALA A 232 10.21 1.96 -12.02
CA ALA A 232 10.80 1.20 -13.13
C ALA A 232 12.33 1.23 -13.14
N ASP A 233 12.95 2.29 -12.60
CA ASP A 233 14.40 2.48 -12.63
C ASP A 233 15.12 1.84 -11.43
N THR A 234 14.40 1.43 -10.38
CA THR A 234 14.98 0.93 -9.12
C THR A 234 14.41 -0.42 -8.71
N GLY A 235 13.31 -0.48 -7.93
CA GLY A 235 12.77 -1.74 -7.41
C GLY A 235 12.33 -2.73 -8.48
N ILE A 236 11.67 -2.26 -9.55
CA ILE A 236 11.27 -3.13 -10.67
C ILE A 236 12.50 -3.69 -11.39
N ARG A 237 13.53 -2.85 -11.59
CA ARG A 237 14.82 -3.23 -12.17
C ARG A 237 15.58 -4.23 -11.27
N GLN A 238 15.38 -4.19 -9.96
CA GLN A 238 15.89 -5.22 -9.04
C GLN A 238 15.14 -6.53 -9.25
N ILE A 239 13.81 -6.52 -9.16
CA ILE A 239 12.97 -7.72 -9.24
C ILE A 239 13.16 -8.47 -10.58
N GLU A 240 13.39 -7.77 -11.69
CA GLU A 240 13.76 -8.41 -12.97
C GLU A 240 15.17 -9.02 -12.98
N ARG A 241 16.17 -8.40 -12.32
CA ARG A 241 17.51 -9.01 -12.17
C ARG A 241 17.42 -10.30 -11.35
N GLU A 242 16.65 -10.27 -10.27
CA GLU A 242 16.42 -11.44 -9.41
C GLU A 242 15.67 -12.56 -10.14
N ARG A 243 14.68 -12.22 -10.99
CA ARG A 243 14.00 -13.21 -11.85
C ARG A 243 14.97 -13.88 -12.81
N LYS A 244 15.86 -13.10 -13.46
CA LYS A 244 16.91 -13.64 -14.34
C LYS A 244 17.92 -14.51 -13.60
N ALA A 245 18.16 -14.24 -12.31
CA ALA A 245 19.01 -15.04 -11.43
C ALA A 245 18.33 -16.32 -10.88
N GLY A 246 17.04 -16.54 -11.15
CA GLY A 246 16.28 -17.68 -10.63
C GLY A 246 15.86 -17.55 -9.16
N THR A 247 15.93 -16.34 -8.59
CA THR A 247 15.56 -16.06 -7.20
C THR A 247 14.08 -16.39 -6.95
N GLN A 248 13.84 -17.21 -5.93
CA GLN A 248 12.50 -17.64 -5.54
C GLN A 248 11.76 -16.56 -4.73
N ASP A 249 10.46 -16.75 -4.50
CA ASP A 249 9.59 -15.84 -3.74
C ASP A 249 9.37 -14.42 -4.33
N LEU A 250 9.62 -14.21 -5.62
CA LEU A 250 9.35 -12.92 -6.28
C LEU A 250 7.83 -12.63 -6.43
N PRO A 251 7.43 -11.35 -6.61
CA PRO A 251 6.02 -10.96 -6.71
C PRO A 251 5.29 -11.72 -7.81
N SER A 252 3.98 -11.91 -7.66
CA SER A 252 3.11 -12.52 -8.68
C SER A 252 2.56 -11.51 -9.68
N VAL A 253 2.54 -10.21 -9.33
CA VAL A 253 2.06 -9.11 -10.18
C VAL A 253 2.97 -7.89 -9.98
N LEU A 254 3.28 -7.17 -11.06
CA LEU A 254 4.07 -5.93 -10.98
C LEU A 254 3.22 -4.70 -11.27
N TRP A 255 3.48 -3.63 -10.53
CA TRP A 255 2.99 -2.29 -10.79
C TRP A 255 4.21 -1.36 -10.87
N PHE A 256 4.59 -0.94 -12.07
CA PHE A 256 5.77 -0.10 -12.26
C PHE A 256 5.39 1.36 -12.45
N ALA A 257 6.13 2.27 -11.81
CA ALA A 257 6.03 3.70 -12.06
C ALA A 257 7.10 4.15 -13.07
N ARG A 258 6.66 4.72 -14.20
CA ARG A 258 7.51 5.47 -15.15
C ARG A 258 6.69 6.57 -15.80
N TRP A 259 6.85 7.80 -15.33
CA TRP A 259 6.04 8.93 -15.78
C TRP A 259 6.54 9.53 -17.10
N ARG A 260 6.18 8.89 -18.22
CA ARG A 260 6.49 9.36 -19.59
C ARG A 260 5.26 9.86 -20.36
N GLY A 261 4.11 10.02 -19.71
CA GLY A 261 2.90 10.55 -20.35
C GLY A 261 1.99 9.47 -20.95
N GLU A 262 2.57 8.37 -21.44
CA GLU A 262 1.85 7.30 -22.14
C GLU A 262 2.05 5.91 -21.52
N PRO A 263 1.03 5.02 -21.58
CA PRO A 263 1.13 3.62 -21.17
C PRO A 263 2.18 2.80 -21.95
N ALA A 264 2.95 1.99 -21.24
CA ALA A 264 4.05 1.17 -21.77
C ALA A 264 4.08 -0.26 -21.18
N LEU A 265 2.90 -0.83 -20.86
CA LEU A 265 2.74 -2.13 -20.17
C LEU A 265 3.65 -3.24 -20.70
N TYR A 266 3.80 -3.36 -22.02
CA TYR A 266 4.59 -4.43 -22.68
C TYR A 266 5.91 -3.93 -23.29
N THR A 267 6.20 -2.64 -23.19
CA THR A 267 7.36 -1.97 -23.81
C THR A 267 8.30 -1.32 -22.80
N GLU A 268 8.04 -1.47 -21.49
CA GLU A 268 8.95 -1.05 -20.43
C GLU A 268 10.31 -1.75 -20.52
N THR A 269 11.35 -0.99 -20.80
CA THR A 269 12.72 -1.47 -21.03
C THR A 269 13.38 -2.10 -19.80
N SER A 270 12.92 -1.80 -18.58
CA SER A 270 13.40 -2.45 -17.36
C SER A 270 12.89 -3.89 -17.17
N LEU A 271 11.92 -4.34 -17.98
CA LEU A 271 11.35 -5.69 -17.94
C LEU A 271 11.64 -6.43 -19.25
N HIS A 272 11.96 -7.72 -19.19
CA HIS A 272 11.90 -8.55 -20.40
C HIS A 272 10.46 -8.57 -20.94
N PRO A 273 10.22 -8.52 -22.27
CA PRO A 273 8.86 -8.47 -22.83
C PRO A 273 7.91 -9.56 -22.31
N GLU A 274 8.45 -10.76 -22.04
CA GLU A 274 7.69 -11.94 -21.57
C GLU A 274 7.61 -12.08 -20.03
N ALA A 275 8.31 -11.24 -19.25
CA ALA A 275 8.31 -11.39 -17.79
C ALA A 275 6.97 -10.93 -17.18
N TRP A 276 6.39 -11.66 -16.22
CA TRP A 276 5.05 -11.37 -15.69
C TRP A 276 3.99 -11.19 -16.80
N MET A 277 3.97 -12.12 -17.75
CA MET A 277 2.98 -12.18 -18.82
C MET A 277 2.25 -13.54 -18.84
N PRO A 278 1.00 -13.58 -19.35
CA PRO A 278 0.13 -12.44 -19.62
C PRO A 278 -0.60 -11.96 -18.34
N HIS A 279 -1.22 -10.78 -18.38
CA HIS A 279 -2.14 -10.29 -17.34
C HIS A 279 -1.55 -10.18 -15.92
N ALA A 280 -0.32 -9.68 -15.77
CA ALA A 280 0.30 -9.46 -14.45
C ALA A 280 1.08 -8.13 -14.37
N ARG A 281 0.65 -7.09 -15.11
CA ARG A 281 1.32 -5.79 -15.16
C ARG A 281 0.37 -4.60 -14.98
N ILE A 282 0.84 -3.59 -14.25
CA ILE A 282 0.24 -2.26 -14.11
C ILE A 282 1.33 -1.22 -14.36
N HIS A 283 1.00 -0.13 -15.04
CA HIS A 283 1.92 0.97 -15.29
C HIS A 283 1.32 2.29 -14.81
N GLN A 284 1.96 2.91 -13.80
CA GLN A 284 1.70 4.30 -13.43
C GLN A 284 2.49 5.21 -14.37
N TYR A 285 1.79 5.88 -15.27
CA TYR A 285 2.37 6.51 -16.47
C TYR A 285 2.33 8.04 -16.47
N VAL A 286 1.58 8.63 -15.53
CA VAL A 286 1.60 10.06 -15.15
C VAL A 286 1.37 10.13 -13.64
N GLY A 287 2.18 10.90 -12.92
CA GLY A 287 1.96 11.21 -11.51
C GLY A 287 1.46 12.65 -11.30
N ASN A 288 0.70 12.86 -10.23
CA ASN A 288 0.23 14.13 -9.68
C ASN A 288 -0.42 15.08 -10.71
N VAL A 289 -1.35 14.56 -11.51
CA VAL A 289 -2.14 15.35 -12.47
C VAL A 289 -3.54 15.66 -11.92
N ALA A 290 -3.99 16.89 -12.11
CA ALA A 290 -5.33 17.29 -11.69
C ALA A 290 -6.34 17.15 -12.84
N GLU A 291 -7.37 16.33 -12.63
CA GLU A 291 -8.44 16.04 -13.59
C GLU A 291 -9.82 16.33 -13.01
N SER A 292 -10.81 16.54 -13.89
CA SER A 292 -12.19 16.87 -13.53
C SER A 292 -13.18 16.04 -14.36
N TYR A 293 -14.05 15.28 -13.68
CA TYR A 293 -15.12 14.49 -14.29
C TYR A 293 -16.40 14.59 -13.45
N GLY A 294 -17.57 14.61 -14.11
CA GLY A 294 -18.86 14.79 -13.43
C GLY A 294 -18.94 16.01 -12.50
N GLY A 295 -18.22 17.10 -12.82
CA GLY A 295 -18.13 18.30 -11.97
C GLY A 295 -17.25 18.15 -10.71
N ARG A 296 -16.52 17.04 -10.54
CA ARG A 296 -15.62 16.78 -9.40
C ARG A 296 -14.16 16.76 -9.86
N ARG A 297 -13.32 17.60 -9.24
CA ARG A 297 -11.87 17.66 -9.47
C ARG A 297 -11.14 16.78 -8.47
N MET A 298 -10.11 16.05 -8.91
CA MET A 298 -9.17 15.34 -8.04
C MET A 298 -7.73 15.50 -8.55
N LEU A 299 -6.76 15.39 -7.64
CA LEU A 299 -5.36 15.12 -7.97
C LEU A 299 -5.17 13.60 -8.00
N ILE A 300 -4.65 13.06 -9.10
CA ILE A 300 -4.52 11.63 -9.33
C ILE A 300 -3.20 11.27 -9.98
N ASP A 301 -2.83 9.99 -9.85
CA ASP A 301 -1.85 9.34 -10.72
C ASP A 301 -2.59 8.45 -11.73
N ARG A 302 -2.16 8.49 -13.00
CA ARG A 302 -2.79 7.73 -14.09
C ARG A 302 -2.15 6.36 -14.24
N ASN A 303 -2.99 5.35 -14.36
CA ASN A 303 -2.58 3.96 -14.44
C ASN A 303 -3.20 3.24 -15.64
N ALA A 304 -2.40 2.40 -16.30
CA ALA A 304 -2.87 1.40 -17.24
C ALA A 304 -2.72 0.03 -16.59
N VAL A 305 -3.75 -0.81 -16.68
CA VAL A 305 -3.85 -2.10 -16.00
C VAL A 305 -4.02 -3.20 -17.05
N ASP A 306 -3.26 -4.28 -16.91
CA ASP A 306 -3.63 -5.63 -17.34
C ASP A 306 -3.19 -6.63 -16.27
N ALA A 307 -4.03 -6.79 -15.24
CA ALA A 307 -3.64 -7.45 -14.00
C ALA A 307 -4.85 -8.00 -13.22
N PRO A 308 -4.62 -8.86 -12.20
CA PRO A 308 -5.60 -9.15 -11.16
C PRO A 308 -6.11 -7.87 -10.46
N VAL A 309 -7.33 -7.93 -9.96
CA VAL A 309 -7.95 -6.90 -9.10
C VAL A 309 -8.61 -7.54 -7.88
N ALA A 310 -8.94 -6.74 -6.87
CA ALA A 310 -9.53 -7.25 -5.64
C ALA A 310 -10.83 -8.05 -5.87
N ARG A 311 -10.95 -9.19 -5.18
CA ARG A 311 -12.21 -9.87 -4.93
C ARG A 311 -12.87 -9.21 -3.74
N VAL A 312 -13.93 -8.44 -3.99
CA VAL A 312 -14.75 -7.89 -2.90
C VAL A 312 -15.76 -8.95 -2.51
N THR A 313 -15.59 -9.52 -1.33
CA THR A 313 -16.63 -10.30 -0.67
C THR A 313 -17.55 -9.29 0.01
N THR A 314 -18.68 -8.98 -0.62
CA THR A 314 -19.82 -8.46 0.15
C THR A 314 -20.07 -9.44 1.28
N ALA A 315 -20.15 -8.94 2.52
CA ALA A 315 -20.76 -9.69 3.60
C ALA A 315 -22.22 -9.93 3.20
N GLY A 316 -22.47 -11.03 2.50
CA GLY A 316 -23.81 -11.55 2.35
C GLY A 316 -24.35 -11.68 3.77
N THR A 317 -25.59 -11.22 3.98
CA THR A 317 -26.34 -11.48 5.21
C THR A 317 -26.10 -12.94 5.55
N ALA A 318 -25.29 -13.21 6.58
CA ALA A 318 -24.99 -14.57 6.97
C ALA A 318 -26.36 -15.19 7.21
N ALA A 319 -26.73 -16.16 6.37
CA ALA A 319 -28.07 -16.68 6.38
C ALA A 319 -28.32 -17.09 7.82
N SER A 320 -29.28 -16.43 8.48
CA SER A 320 -29.62 -16.79 9.84
C SER A 320 -30.24 -18.16 9.71
N THR A 321 -29.38 -19.18 9.84
CA THR A 321 -29.74 -20.58 9.92
C THR A 321 -30.61 -20.62 11.15
N ARG A 322 -31.91 -20.47 10.94
CA ARG A 322 -32.89 -20.53 12.01
C ARG A 322 -32.69 -21.90 12.61
N PHE A 323 -32.04 -21.92 13.77
CA PHE A 323 -31.98 -23.09 14.61
C PHE A 323 -33.44 -23.44 14.85
N ARG A 324 -33.94 -24.45 14.12
CA ARG A 324 -35.21 -25.09 14.42
C ARG A 324 -34.90 -25.92 15.66
N PRO A 325 -35.42 -25.56 16.85
CA PRO A 325 -35.32 -26.47 17.98
C PRO A 325 -36.00 -27.77 17.56
N GLY A 326 -35.39 -28.90 17.89
CA GLY A 326 -36.10 -30.17 17.88
C GLY A 326 -37.30 -30.08 18.84
N PRO A 327 -38.34 -30.90 18.64
CA PRO A 327 -39.46 -30.94 19.57
C PRO A 327 -39.00 -31.54 20.91
N ASP A 328 -38.86 -30.69 21.94
CA ASP A 328 -38.72 -31.18 23.31
C ASP A 328 -40.05 -31.80 23.77
N PRO A 329 -40.03 -32.99 24.38
CA PRO A 329 -41.21 -33.61 24.95
C PRO A 329 -41.51 -33.06 26.35
N ASP A 330 -42.79 -32.72 26.55
CA ASP A 330 -43.47 -32.66 27.84
C ASP A 330 -43.08 -31.56 28.85
N SER A 331 -43.94 -30.54 29.02
CA SER A 331 -44.58 -30.22 30.32
C SER A 331 -45.37 -28.90 30.33
N GLY A 332 -46.69 -29.03 30.48
CA GLY A 332 -47.46 -28.32 31.52
C GLY A 332 -47.47 -26.78 31.64
N ALA A 333 -48.57 -26.17 31.18
CA ALA A 333 -49.33 -25.08 31.83
C ALA A 333 -48.69 -23.70 32.11
N GLY A 334 -49.38 -22.64 31.68
CA GLY A 334 -49.10 -21.26 32.13
C GLY A 334 -49.77 -20.19 31.25
N ARG A 335 -50.87 -19.60 31.71
CA ARG A 335 -51.65 -18.58 30.98
C ARG A 335 -51.14 -17.17 31.36
N LEU A 336 -51.06 -16.24 30.39
CA LEU A 336 -51.61 -14.85 30.42
C LEU A 336 -50.88 -13.90 29.43
N HIS A 337 -51.68 -13.06 28.76
CA HIS A 337 -51.29 -11.86 28.00
C HIS A 337 -51.70 -10.60 28.82
N PRO A 338 -51.47 -9.37 28.33
CA PRO A 338 -50.24 -8.74 27.82
C PRO A 338 -49.98 -7.37 28.51
N GLU A 339 -48.90 -6.64 28.19
CA GLU A 339 -48.98 -5.17 28.26
C GLU A 339 -48.11 -4.43 27.23
N GLU A 340 -48.58 -3.24 26.88
CA GLU A 340 -48.15 -2.33 25.81
C GLU A 340 -47.28 -1.21 26.41
N VAL A 341 -46.11 -0.90 25.84
CA VAL A 341 -45.37 0.33 26.19
C VAL A 341 -45.10 1.16 24.95
N ARG A 342 -45.62 2.39 24.98
CA ARG A 342 -45.59 3.37 23.90
C ARG A 342 -44.29 4.18 23.88
N GLN A 343 -43.99 4.72 22.71
CA GLN A 343 -43.08 5.86 22.53
C GLN A 343 -43.65 7.13 23.18
N PRO A 344 -42.79 8.13 23.44
CA PRO A 344 -43.10 9.48 22.98
C PRO A 344 -42.02 10.07 22.05
N SER A 345 -42.40 11.18 21.40
CA SER A 345 -41.72 11.82 20.26
C SER A 345 -41.12 13.20 20.65
N LEU A 346 -40.56 13.91 19.64
CA LEU A 346 -40.11 15.32 19.63
C LEU A 346 -38.73 15.58 20.29
N LEU A 347 -37.88 16.53 19.86
CA LEU A 347 -38.02 17.67 18.93
C LEU A 347 -36.82 17.81 17.95
N GLN A 348 -37.03 18.54 16.83
CA GLN A 348 -35.97 19.32 16.14
C GLN A 348 -36.01 20.80 16.58
N PRO A 349 -34.96 21.59 16.30
CA PRO A 349 -35.16 22.73 15.39
C PRO A 349 -33.99 23.03 14.43
N GLU A 350 -34.17 24.04 13.57
CA GLU A 350 -33.22 24.60 12.60
C GLU A 350 -32.45 25.82 13.21
N ALA A 351 -31.54 26.58 12.56
CA ALA A 351 -31.22 26.75 11.13
C ALA A 351 -29.78 27.27 10.87
N ASP A 352 -29.47 27.51 9.59
CA ASP A 352 -28.30 28.22 8.99
C ASP A 352 -28.46 29.77 9.11
N PRO A 353 -27.60 30.69 8.57
CA PRO A 353 -26.31 30.56 7.86
C PRO A 353 -25.18 31.57 8.26
N GLY A 354 -23.97 31.47 7.67
CA GLY A 354 -22.94 32.53 7.80
C GLY A 354 -21.61 32.36 7.02
N SER A 355 -21.36 33.27 6.08
CA SER A 355 -20.24 33.41 5.11
C SER A 355 -18.76 33.30 5.61
N GLY A 356 -17.85 32.91 4.68
CA GLY A 356 -16.37 32.97 4.84
C GLY A 356 -15.75 34.35 4.51
N PRO A 357 -14.53 34.47 3.92
CA PRO A 357 -13.54 33.45 3.50
C PRO A 357 -12.12 33.64 4.12
N GLY A 358 -11.19 32.72 3.85
CA GLY A 358 -9.78 32.88 4.18
C GLY A 358 -8.90 31.85 3.47
N ALA A 359 -7.97 32.29 2.64
CA ALA A 359 -7.04 31.43 1.93
C ALA A 359 -5.71 31.34 2.67
N ASP A 360 -5.18 30.13 2.83
CA ASP A 360 -3.73 29.92 2.93
C ASP A 360 -3.38 28.51 2.44
N THR A 361 -2.36 28.39 1.60
CA THR A 361 -1.98 27.14 0.93
C THR A 361 -0.52 26.78 1.23
N PRO A 362 -0.25 25.76 2.05
CA PRO A 362 1.11 25.27 2.26
C PRO A 362 1.45 24.10 1.33
N GLY A 363 2.50 24.29 0.52
CA GLY A 363 3.46 23.29 0.03
C GLY A 363 2.94 21.90 -0.40
N ALA A 364 2.73 21.71 -1.70
CA ALA A 364 2.64 20.37 -2.29
C ALA A 364 3.97 19.62 -2.14
N LEU A 365 4.03 18.64 -1.24
CA LEU A 365 5.13 17.70 -1.14
C LEU A 365 5.12 16.76 -2.34
N ARG A 366 6.29 16.56 -2.95
CA ARG A 366 6.51 15.46 -3.90
C ARG A 366 6.57 14.17 -3.08
N PHE A 367 5.66 13.25 -3.34
CA PHE A 367 5.69 11.90 -2.77
C PHE A 367 6.72 11.05 -3.50
#